data_AF-A0AA35T8I3-F1
#
_entry.id   AF-A0AA35T8I3-F1
#
_cell.length_a   1.000
_cell.length_b   1.000
_cell.length_c   1.000
_cell.angle_alpha   90.00
_cell.angle_beta   90.00
_cell.angle_gamma   90.00
#
_symmetry.space_group_name_H-M   'P 1'
#
loop_
_entity.id
_entity.type
_entity.pdbx_description
1 polymer ?
#
loop_
_entity_poly.entity_id
_entity_poly.type
_entity_poly.pdbx_seq_one_letter_code
_entity_poly.pdbx_strand_id
1 'polypeptide(L)'
;MEDIEVDFEVEPVERAGSIGFGVREVVTLKGNISEGERVRLQRASRYCPVGQALTKGSMVIEDEVQWRSGEITAIPSSLGNLPTLDGTLPVIQPGTVHGSYLLDTKEYDEEGVMQHEGEAKIYVETQNLTHTSRWTLMAGHSSPGLIPPPFPSAQAGWAASTATTLSRLLPLSDNLDPRDIQVEVGVNISGGRDQAQGSAADGRVVHRNAVRRIVAPGNPRSMPIEAIQAALQRDPITIAYTEGGVLLDEQVVVD
;
A
#
# COMPACT_ATOMS: atom_id res chain seq x y z
N MET A 1 15.57 2.04 -24.23
CA MET A 1 14.77 2.72 -23.19
C MET A 1 15.67 3.73 -22.54
N GLU A 2 15.30 4.99 -22.61
CA GLU A 2 16.05 6.13 -22.08
C GLU A 2 15.58 6.45 -20.66
N ASP A 3 14.26 6.47 -20.45
CA ASP A 3 13.64 6.77 -19.16
C ASP A 3 12.25 6.12 -19.03
N ILE A 4 11.68 6.18 -17.83
CA ILE A 4 10.31 5.73 -17.53
C ILE A 4 9.68 6.69 -16.52
N GLU A 5 8.47 7.13 -16.85
CA GLU A 5 7.60 7.92 -15.97
C GLU A 5 6.33 7.13 -15.70
N VAL A 6 5.75 7.34 -14.52
CA VAL A 6 4.50 6.68 -14.13
C VAL A 6 3.56 7.70 -13.52
N ASP A 7 2.36 7.78 -14.07
CA ASP A 7 1.27 8.60 -13.57
C ASP A 7 0.16 7.71 -12.99
N PHE A 8 -0.35 8.09 -11.83
CA PHE A 8 -1.49 7.47 -11.20
C PHE A 8 -2.59 8.50 -11.00
N GLU A 9 -3.80 8.20 -11.44
CA GLU A 9 -5.01 8.93 -11.04
C GLU A 9 -5.73 8.13 -9.96
N VAL A 10 -6.02 8.76 -8.83
CA VAL A 10 -6.74 8.14 -7.72
C VAL A 10 -8.16 8.71 -7.70
N GLU A 11 -9.16 7.84 -7.70
CA GLU A 11 -10.57 8.22 -7.65
C GLU A 11 -11.34 7.45 -6.56
N PRO A 12 -12.36 8.05 -5.92
CA PRO A 12 -13.23 7.33 -5.01
C PRO A 12 -14.02 6.25 -5.74
N VAL A 13 -14.16 5.08 -5.11
CA VAL A 13 -14.99 3.98 -5.61
C VAL A 13 -16.03 3.64 -4.56
N GLU A 14 -17.30 3.62 -4.96
CA GLU A 14 -18.38 3.18 -4.09
C GLU A 14 -18.26 1.69 -3.78
N ARG A 15 -18.27 1.34 -2.50
CA ARG A 15 -18.34 -0.05 -2.02
C ARG A 15 -19.43 -0.18 -0.96
N ALA A 16 -20.12 -1.31 -0.95
CA ALA A 16 -21.17 -1.57 0.03
C ALA A 16 -20.58 -1.64 1.45
N GLY A 17 -20.87 -0.65 2.29
CA GLY A 17 -20.45 -0.63 3.69
C GLY A 17 -19.02 -0.17 3.95
N SER A 18 -18.26 0.23 2.93
CA SER A 18 -16.87 0.70 3.07
C SER A 18 -16.54 1.86 2.11
N ILE A 19 -15.44 2.56 2.40
CA ILE A 19 -14.84 3.50 1.46
C ILE A 19 -13.85 2.75 0.57
N GLY A 20 -13.97 2.89 -0.74
CA GLY A 20 -13.02 2.35 -1.71
C GLY A 20 -12.30 3.47 -2.45
N PHE A 21 -11.17 3.11 -3.05
CA PHE A 21 -10.53 3.93 -4.06
C PHE A 21 -10.11 3.05 -5.23
N GLY A 22 -10.01 3.70 -6.38
CA GLY A 22 -9.50 3.14 -7.60
C GLY A 22 -8.29 3.93 -8.07
N VAL A 23 -7.42 3.28 -8.82
CA VAL A 23 -6.19 3.82 -9.38
C VAL A 23 -6.18 3.53 -10.88
N ARG A 24 -5.96 4.55 -11.70
CA ARG A 24 -5.63 4.38 -13.12
C ARG A 24 -4.14 4.66 -13.27
N GLU A 25 -3.44 3.75 -13.93
CA GLU A 25 -1.99 3.83 -14.10
C GLU A 25 -1.66 4.08 -15.57
N VAL A 26 -0.77 5.05 -15.83
CA VAL A 26 -0.15 5.27 -17.13
C VAL A 26 1.35 5.20 -16.96
N VAL A 27 1.98 4.25 -17.65
CA VAL A 27 3.43 4.11 -17.72
C VAL A 27 3.92 4.66 -19.06
N THR A 28 4.74 5.70 -19.01
CA THR A 28 5.33 6.34 -20.18
C THR A 28 6.77 5.88 -20.33
N LEU A 29 7.06 5.14 -21.40
CA LEU A 29 8.39 4.65 -21.71
C LEU A 29 9.07 5.59 -22.71
N LYS A 30 10.17 6.23 -22.32
CA LYS A 30 10.86 7.20 -23.18
C LYS A 30 11.95 6.56 -24.04
N GLY A 31 12.00 6.96 -25.31
CA GLY A 31 13.04 6.62 -26.28
C GLY A 31 12.60 5.64 -27.37
N ASN A 32 13.54 5.22 -28.21
CA ASN A 32 13.24 4.32 -29.34
C ASN A 32 12.98 2.87 -28.88
N ILE A 33 11.71 2.55 -28.60
CA ILE A 33 11.29 1.27 -28.04
C ILE A 33 10.47 0.49 -29.08
N SER A 34 10.90 -0.74 -29.35
CA SER A 34 10.14 -1.62 -30.24
C SER A 34 8.83 -2.09 -29.59
N GLU A 35 7.84 -2.44 -30.40
CA GLU A 35 6.56 -2.97 -29.91
C GLU A 35 6.73 -4.25 -29.06
N GLY A 36 7.69 -5.11 -29.43
CA GLY A 36 8.01 -6.31 -28.63
C GLY A 36 8.54 -5.97 -27.25
N GLU A 37 9.34 -4.90 -27.14
CA GLU A 37 9.89 -4.41 -25.89
C GLU A 37 8.81 -3.72 -25.03
N ARG A 38 7.92 -2.94 -25.64
CA ARG A 38 6.74 -2.37 -24.97
C ARG A 38 5.88 -3.46 -24.34
N VAL A 39 5.56 -4.52 -25.08
CA VAL A 39 4.78 -5.67 -24.58
C VAL A 39 5.52 -6.39 -23.44
N ARG A 40 6.85 -6.53 -23.53
CA ARG A 40 7.66 -7.12 -22.45
C ARG A 40 7.57 -6.29 -21.17
N LEU A 41 7.71 -4.96 -21.26
CA LEU A 41 7.65 -4.05 -20.12
C LEU A 41 6.24 -3.96 -19.52
N GLN A 42 5.20 -3.94 -20.34
CA GLN A 42 3.81 -4.02 -19.87
C GLN A 42 3.55 -5.29 -19.07
N ARG A 43 4.09 -6.44 -19.50
CA ARG A 43 4.01 -7.67 -18.70
C ARG A 43 4.79 -7.51 -17.39
N ALA A 44 5.99 -6.95 -17.43
CA ALA A 44 6.78 -6.73 -16.23
C ALA A 44 6.06 -5.87 -15.18
N SER A 45 5.34 -4.81 -15.60
CA SER A 45 4.51 -3.97 -14.72
C SER A 45 3.39 -4.78 -14.04
N ARG A 46 2.56 -5.47 -14.84
CA ARG A 46 1.43 -6.30 -14.37
C ARG A 46 1.81 -7.42 -13.41
N TYR A 47 3.06 -7.84 -13.48
CA TYR A 47 3.57 -8.92 -12.67
C TYR A 47 4.71 -8.48 -11.74
N CYS A 48 4.90 -7.18 -11.55
CA CYS A 48 5.82 -6.66 -10.54
C CYS A 48 5.37 -7.18 -9.16
N PRO A 49 6.26 -7.77 -8.34
CA PRO A 49 5.87 -8.29 -7.04
C PRO A 49 5.26 -7.23 -6.11
N VAL A 50 5.70 -5.96 -6.23
CA VAL A 50 5.11 -4.82 -5.50
C VAL A 50 3.71 -4.51 -6.04
N GLY A 51 3.54 -4.46 -7.36
CA GLY A 51 2.23 -4.30 -7.99
C GLY A 51 1.25 -5.40 -7.59
N GLN A 52 1.67 -6.67 -7.59
CA GLN A 52 0.84 -7.80 -7.17
C GLN A 52 0.35 -7.69 -5.72
N ALA A 53 1.17 -7.12 -4.82
CA ALA A 53 0.76 -6.85 -3.43
C ALA A 53 -0.51 -5.99 -3.41
N LEU A 54 -0.50 -4.90 -4.17
CA LEU A 54 -1.55 -3.87 -4.18
C LEU A 54 -2.74 -4.17 -5.10
N THR A 55 -2.55 -4.98 -6.15
CA THR A 55 -3.54 -5.06 -7.24
C THR A 55 -4.20 -6.42 -7.39
N LYS A 56 -3.79 -7.44 -6.63
CA LYS A 56 -4.27 -8.83 -6.84
C LYS A 56 -4.70 -9.57 -5.59
N GLY A 57 -4.87 -8.88 -4.46
CA GLY A 57 -5.45 -9.52 -3.27
C GLY A 57 -4.49 -10.54 -2.66
N SER A 58 -3.20 -10.22 -2.65
CA SER A 58 -2.16 -11.20 -2.35
C SER A 58 -1.71 -11.20 -0.89
N MET A 59 -2.35 -10.44 -0.01
CA MET A 59 -1.98 -10.43 1.42
C MET A 59 -2.87 -11.36 2.23
N VAL A 60 -2.21 -12.17 3.06
CA VAL A 60 -2.83 -12.87 4.19
C VAL A 60 -2.42 -12.12 5.45
N ILE A 61 -3.40 -11.62 6.19
CA ILE A 61 -3.18 -10.69 7.30
C ILE A 61 -3.50 -11.40 8.61
N GLU A 62 -2.52 -11.43 9.49
CA GLU A 62 -2.66 -11.82 10.89
C GLU A 62 -2.70 -10.54 11.73
N ASP A 63 -3.83 -10.31 12.40
CA ASP A 63 -4.06 -9.13 13.21
C ASP A 63 -3.83 -9.42 14.69
N GLU A 64 -3.13 -8.54 15.38
CA GLU A 64 -2.84 -8.63 16.82
C GLU A 64 -3.11 -7.29 17.51
N VAL A 65 -3.51 -7.33 18.78
CA VAL A 65 -3.61 -6.15 19.63
C VAL A 65 -2.64 -6.28 20.78
N GLN A 66 -1.80 -5.27 20.97
CA GLN A 66 -1.02 -5.08 22.18
C GLN A 66 -1.72 -4.06 23.07
N TRP A 67 -2.17 -4.48 24.24
CA TRP A 67 -2.79 -3.60 25.23
C TRP A 67 -1.75 -2.80 26.00
N ARG A 68 -2.16 -1.73 26.71
CA ARG A 68 -1.26 -0.98 27.62
C ARG A 68 -0.58 -1.86 28.69
N SER A 69 -1.17 -3.00 29.05
CA SER A 69 -0.56 -3.98 29.96
C SER A 69 0.68 -4.67 29.37
N GLY A 70 0.90 -4.54 28.05
CA GLY A 70 1.90 -5.26 27.29
C GLY A 70 1.43 -6.63 26.78
N GLU A 71 0.23 -7.06 27.18
CA GLU A 71 -0.38 -8.31 26.69
C GLU A 71 -0.69 -8.20 25.20
N ILE A 72 -0.32 -9.24 24.44
CA ILE A 72 -0.61 -9.37 23.02
C ILE A 72 -1.71 -10.41 22.85
N THR A 73 -2.77 -10.03 22.14
CA THR A 73 -3.90 -10.91 21.82
C THR A 73 -4.08 -10.96 20.31
N ALA A 74 -4.11 -12.16 19.74
CA ALA A 74 -4.48 -12.34 18.33
C ALA A 74 -5.97 -12.01 18.11
N ILE A 75 -6.30 -11.35 17.01
CA ILE A 75 -7.67 -11.10 16.56
C ILE A 75 -8.09 -12.27 15.67
N PRO A 76 -9.05 -13.12 16.07
CA PRO A 76 -9.49 -14.23 15.25
C PRO A 76 -10.19 -13.73 13.97
N SER A 77 -9.78 -14.23 12.80
CA SER A 77 -10.43 -13.88 11.53
C SER A 77 -11.91 -14.32 11.44
N SER A 78 -12.34 -15.23 12.32
CA SER A 78 -13.66 -15.87 12.32
C SER A 78 -14.60 -15.41 13.45
N LEU A 79 -14.40 -14.23 14.05
CA LEU A 79 -15.37 -13.72 15.02
C LEU A 79 -16.74 -13.55 14.33
N GLY A 80 -17.73 -14.32 14.80
CA GLY A 80 -19.11 -14.20 14.35
C GLY A 80 -19.79 -12.97 14.95
N ASN A 81 -20.79 -12.42 14.25
CA ASN A 81 -21.59 -11.26 14.64
C ASN A 81 -20.77 -10.05 15.11
N LEU A 82 -20.11 -9.40 14.16
CA LEU A 82 -19.41 -8.15 14.41
C LEU A 82 -20.40 -6.99 14.67
N PRO A 83 -20.08 -6.08 15.61
CA PRO A 83 -20.94 -4.93 15.89
C PRO A 83 -21.00 -3.98 14.69
N THR A 84 -22.14 -3.30 14.53
CA THR A 84 -22.21 -2.13 13.66
C THR A 84 -21.50 -0.95 14.33
N LEU A 85 -20.68 -0.23 13.57
CA LEU A 85 -19.95 0.94 14.05
C LEU A 85 -20.58 2.21 13.50
N ASP A 86 -21.03 3.09 14.38
CA ASP A 86 -21.74 4.34 14.04
C ASP A 86 -20.86 5.40 13.35
N GLY A 87 -19.53 5.24 13.40
CA GLY A 87 -18.58 6.15 12.78
C GLY A 87 -18.54 6.09 11.25
N THR A 88 -18.17 7.21 10.63
CA THR A 88 -17.93 7.33 9.18
C THR A 88 -16.46 7.60 8.90
N LEU A 89 -15.93 6.96 7.86
CA LEU A 89 -14.59 7.27 7.35
C LEU A 89 -14.66 8.48 6.40
N PRO A 90 -13.60 9.31 6.33
CA PRO A 90 -13.55 10.41 5.39
C PRO A 90 -13.58 9.88 3.95
N VAL A 91 -14.27 10.59 3.06
CA VAL A 91 -14.30 10.25 1.64
C VAL A 91 -12.91 10.44 1.04
N ILE A 92 -12.43 9.45 0.31
CA ILE A 92 -11.18 9.53 -0.45
C ILE A 92 -11.37 10.53 -1.57
N GLN A 93 -10.58 11.60 -1.56
CA GLN A 93 -10.67 12.64 -2.58
C GLN A 93 -9.88 12.25 -3.82
N PRO A 94 -10.29 12.74 -5.01
CA PRO A 94 -9.49 12.58 -6.21
C PRO A 94 -8.08 13.16 -6.05
N GLY A 95 -7.11 12.53 -6.69
CA GLY A 95 -5.73 12.98 -6.66
C GLY A 95 -4.90 12.35 -7.76
N THR A 96 -3.65 12.81 -7.87
CA THR A 96 -2.68 12.27 -8.81
C THR A 96 -1.35 12.00 -8.12
N VAL A 97 -0.63 10.98 -8.61
CA VAL A 97 0.74 10.70 -8.21
C VAL A 97 1.59 10.57 -9.47
N HIS A 98 2.63 11.38 -9.59
CA HIS A 98 3.59 11.32 -10.68
C HIS A 98 4.95 10.84 -10.15
N GLY A 99 5.48 9.77 -10.73
CA GLY A 99 6.78 9.20 -10.40
C GLY A 99 7.75 9.30 -11.58
N SER A 100 8.96 9.76 -11.31
CA SER A 100 10.05 9.83 -12.30
C SER A 100 11.36 9.32 -11.68
N TYR A 101 12.12 8.50 -12.41
CA TYR A 101 13.44 8.08 -11.95
C TYR A 101 14.45 9.24 -11.96
N LEU A 102 15.38 9.21 -11.01
CA LEU A 102 16.58 10.03 -11.03
C LEU A 102 17.71 9.23 -11.68
N LEU A 103 17.82 9.32 -13.00
CA LEU A 103 18.71 8.47 -13.80
C LEU A 103 20.17 8.46 -13.32
N ASP A 104 20.66 9.59 -12.82
CA ASP A 104 22.03 9.76 -12.33
C ASP A 104 22.31 9.02 -11.01
N THR A 105 21.28 8.46 -10.37
CA THR A 105 21.39 7.70 -9.11
C THR A 105 21.44 6.20 -9.32
N LYS A 106 21.40 5.71 -10.57
CA LYS A 106 21.57 4.29 -10.88
C LYS A 106 22.99 3.84 -10.54
N GLU A 107 23.10 2.68 -9.89
CA GLU A 107 24.39 2.16 -9.45
C GLU A 107 24.75 0.91 -10.24
N TYR A 108 26.01 0.84 -10.66
CA TYR A 108 26.55 -0.22 -11.50
C TYR A 108 27.80 -0.81 -10.83
N ASP A 109 28.07 -2.09 -11.08
CA ASP A 109 29.32 -2.73 -10.69
C ASP A 109 30.49 -2.34 -11.60
N GLU A 110 31.68 -2.89 -11.31
CA GLU A 110 32.90 -2.61 -12.06
C GLU A 110 32.79 -3.06 -13.54
N GLU A 111 31.93 -4.05 -13.81
CA GLU A 111 31.62 -4.58 -15.14
C GLU A 111 30.52 -3.79 -15.87
N GLY A 112 29.92 -2.79 -15.22
CA GLY A 112 28.84 -1.97 -15.77
C GLY A 112 27.45 -2.62 -15.71
N VAL A 113 27.27 -3.68 -14.93
CA VAL A 113 25.98 -4.32 -14.65
C VAL A 113 25.27 -3.55 -13.54
N MET A 114 23.98 -3.27 -13.73
CA MET A 114 23.18 -2.52 -12.77
C MET A 114 23.02 -3.30 -11.46
N GLN A 115 23.52 -2.76 -10.35
CA GLN A 115 23.34 -3.29 -9.00
C GLN A 115 22.07 -2.76 -8.34
N HIS A 116 21.81 -1.46 -8.49
CA HIS A 116 20.69 -0.75 -7.87
C HIS A 116 19.97 0.13 -8.88
N GLU A 117 18.64 0.11 -8.86
CA GLU A 117 17.80 0.88 -9.80
C GLU A 117 17.84 2.41 -9.55
N GLY A 118 18.47 2.82 -8.44
CA GLY A 118 18.57 4.21 -8.01
C GLY A 118 17.30 4.70 -7.32
N GLU A 119 17.11 6.01 -7.35
CA GLU A 119 16.07 6.75 -6.66
C GLU A 119 15.00 7.26 -7.66
N ALA A 120 13.82 7.54 -7.14
CA ALA A 120 12.68 8.09 -7.82
C ALA A 120 12.13 9.27 -7.03
N LYS A 121 11.72 10.30 -7.77
CA LYS A 121 11.00 11.44 -7.24
C LYS A 121 9.52 11.22 -7.45
N ILE A 122 8.75 11.41 -6.38
CA ILE A 122 7.30 11.20 -6.37
C ILE A 122 6.64 12.54 -6.06
N TYR A 123 5.74 12.99 -6.92
CA TYR A 123 4.91 14.15 -6.70
C TYR A 123 3.48 13.69 -6.45
N VAL A 124 2.87 14.18 -5.38
CA VAL A 124 1.50 13.84 -5.01
C VAL A 124 0.68 15.10 -5.01
N GLU A 125 -0.46 15.07 -5.70
CA GLU A 125 -1.47 16.12 -5.68
C GLU A 125 -2.81 15.53 -5.21
N THR A 126 -3.51 16.23 -4.33
CA THR A 126 -4.86 15.84 -3.93
C THR A 126 -5.77 17.05 -3.85
N GLN A 127 -7.02 16.87 -4.25
CA GLN A 127 -8.06 17.86 -4.02
C GLN A 127 -8.48 17.78 -2.55
N ASN A 128 -7.94 18.66 -1.70
CA ASN A 128 -8.45 18.81 -0.34
C ASN A 128 -9.65 19.78 -0.37
N LEU A 129 -10.60 19.60 0.54
CA LEU A 129 -11.93 20.25 0.54
C LEU A 129 -11.91 21.77 0.31
N THR A 130 -10.82 22.46 0.67
CA THR A 130 -10.67 23.92 0.53
C THR A 130 -9.56 24.37 -0.40
N HIS A 131 -8.65 23.49 -0.83
CA HIS A 131 -7.52 23.80 -1.69
C HIS A 131 -6.83 22.53 -2.22
N THR A 132 -6.12 22.64 -3.33
CA THR A 132 -5.23 21.57 -3.80
C THR A 132 -3.99 21.50 -2.90
N SER A 133 -3.73 20.34 -2.31
CA SER A 133 -2.52 20.08 -1.54
C SER A 133 -1.49 19.32 -2.40
N ARG A 134 -0.20 19.63 -2.22
CA ARG A 134 0.90 19.06 -2.99
C ARG A 134 2.05 18.63 -2.10
N TRP A 135 2.64 17.47 -2.40
CA TRP A 135 3.82 16.95 -1.72
C TRP A 135 4.84 16.42 -2.72
N THR A 136 6.08 16.37 -2.27
CA THR A 136 7.17 15.70 -2.98
C THR A 136 7.84 14.74 -2.03
N LEU A 137 7.97 13.49 -2.46
CA LEU A 137 8.58 12.40 -1.72
C LEU A 137 9.73 11.82 -2.55
N MET A 138 10.64 11.14 -1.87
CA MET A 138 11.72 10.37 -2.50
C MET A 138 11.57 8.92 -2.08
N ALA A 139 11.79 7.99 -3.01
CA ALA A 139 11.83 6.55 -2.77
C ALA A 139 12.92 5.94 -3.67
N GLY A 140 13.46 4.77 -3.34
CA GLY A 140 14.50 4.20 -4.21
C GLY A 140 15.01 2.84 -3.78
N HIS A 141 15.67 2.16 -4.71
CA HIS A 141 16.39 0.92 -4.48
C HIS A 141 17.90 1.14 -4.47
N SER A 142 18.38 2.31 -4.04
CA SER A 142 19.81 2.64 -3.88
C SER A 142 20.46 1.78 -2.78
N SER A 143 21.80 1.70 -2.83
CA SER A 143 22.61 1.17 -1.74
C SER A 143 22.29 1.91 -0.42
N PRO A 144 22.63 1.33 0.77
CA PRO A 144 22.19 1.88 2.05
C PRO A 144 22.39 3.40 2.18
N GLY A 145 21.27 4.11 2.13
CA GLY A 145 21.15 5.57 2.20
C GLY A 145 19.89 5.97 2.95
N LEU A 146 19.62 7.27 3.06
CA LEU A 146 18.50 7.81 3.85
C LEU A 146 17.12 7.57 3.22
N ILE A 147 17.04 7.04 1.99
CA ILE A 147 15.79 6.92 1.23
C ILE A 147 15.22 5.51 1.39
N PRO A 148 13.99 5.35 1.91
CA PRO A 148 13.41 4.04 2.10
C PRO A 148 13.06 3.38 0.75
N PRO A 149 13.20 2.06 0.63
CA PRO A 149 12.65 1.35 -0.51
C PRO A 149 11.12 1.46 -0.57
N PRO A 150 10.50 1.19 -1.74
CA PRO A 150 9.05 1.32 -1.91
C PRO A 150 8.22 0.47 -0.93
N PHE A 151 8.75 -0.68 -0.51
CA PHE A 151 8.01 -1.64 0.32
C PHE A 151 7.73 -1.13 1.75
N PRO A 152 8.72 -0.58 2.49
CA PRO A 152 8.44 0.17 3.71
C PRO A 152 7.43 1.32 3.56
N SER A 153 7.47 2.07 2.45
CA SER A 153 6.53 3.17 2.21
C SER A 153 5.08 2.68 2.08
N ALA A 154 4.86 1.55 1.38
CA ALA A 154 3.56 0.92 1.27
C ALA A 154 3.04 0.40 2.64
N GLN A 155 3.93 -0.14 3.47
CA GLN A 155 3.59 -0.57 4.84
C GLN A 155 3.23 0.62 5.74
N ALA A 156 3.97 1.73 5.64
CA ALA A 156 3.67 2.96 6.37
C ALA A 156 2.30 3.53 5.97
N GLY A 157 1.99 3.55 4.67
CA GLY A 157 0.66 3.93 4.18
C GLY A 157 -0.46 3.05 4.76
N TRP A 158 -0.26 1.73 4.80
CA TRP A 158 -1.21 0.79 5.38
C TRP A 158 -1.39 0.98 6.89
N ALA A 159 -0.30 1.16 7.64
CA ALA A 159 -0.33 1.46 9.06
C ALA A 159 -1.09 2.76 9.35
N ALA A 160 -0.83 3.82 8.57
CA ALA A 160 -1.50 5.11 8.69
C ALA A 160 -2.99 5.03 8.36
N SER A 161 -3.36 4.29 7.31
CA SER A 161 -4.76 4.01 6.98
C SER A 161 -5.44 3.28 8.14
N THR A 162 -4.81 2.24 8.67
CA THR A 162 -5.37 1.45 9.78
C THR A 162 -5.58 2.29 11.03
N ALA A 163 -4.57 3.08 11.44
CA ALA A 163 -4.66 3.95 12.61
C ALA A 163 -5.77 5.00 12.44
N THR A 164 -5.90 5.58 11.24
CA THR A 164 -6.97 6.52 10.90
C THR A 164 -8.34 5.84 10.96
N THR A 165 -8.45 4.62 10.44
CA THR A 165 -9.69 3.84 10.48
C THR A 165 -10.12 3.56 11.91
N LEU A 166 -9.22 3.06 12.75
CA LEU A 166 -9.49 2.73 14.14
C LEU A 166 -9.85 3.98 14.97
N SER A 167 -9.07 5.06 14.84
CA SER A 167 -9.32 6.31 15.56
C SER A 167 -10.66 6.96 15.21
N ARG A 168 -11.21 6.70 14.01
CA ARG A 168 -12.49 7.24 13.55
C ARG A 168 -13.68 6.37 13.91
N LEU A 169 -13.51 5.06 13.93
CA LEU A 169 -14.63 4.12 14.03
C LEU A 169 -14.80 3.51 15.42
N LEU A 170 -13.74 3.47 16.23
CA LEU A 170 -13.84 2.89 17.56
C LEU A 170 -14.55 3.83 18.53
N PRO A 171 -15.50 3.31 19.34
CA PRO A 171 -16.12 4.08 20.41
C PRO A 171 -15.13 4.18 21.58
N LEU A 172 -14.22 5.15 21.50
CA LEU A 172 -13.27 5.42 22.57
C LEU A 172 -13.96 6.14 23.73
N SER A 173 -13.65 5.73 24.96
CA SER A 173 -14.11 6.45 26.15
C SER A 173 -13.43 7.82 26.27
N ASP A 174 -14.06 8.77 26.95
CA ASP A 174 -13.61 10.18 27.08
C ASP A 174 -12.15 10.38 27.56
N ASN A 175 -11.54 9.35 28.15
CA ASN A 175 -10.17 9.37 28.67
C ASN A 175 -9.12 8.76 27.73
N LEU A 176 -9.51 8.32 26.53
CA LEU A 176 -8.62 7.76 25.53
C LEU A 176 -8.49 8.72 24.34
N ASP A 177 -7.26 9.09 24.00
CA ASP A 177 -6.99 9.89 22.81
C ASP A 177 -6.91 8.94 21.59
N PRO A 178 -7.74 9.13 20.55
CA PRO A 178 -7.64 8.35 19.31
C PRO A 178 -6.27 8.41 18.65
N ARG A 179 -5.48 9.47 18.91
CA ARG A 179 -4.12 9.65 18.40
C ARG A 179 -3.08 8.76 19.09
N ASP A 180 -3.44 8.13 20.21
CA ASP A 180 -2.56 7.20 20.92
C ASP A 180 -2.59 5.78 20.28
N ILE A 181 -3.46 5.53 19.29
CA ILE A 181 -3.46 4.26 18.55
C ILE A 181 -2.25 4.25 17.63
N GLN A 182 -1.38 3.24 17.80
CA GLN A 182 -0.26 3.00 16.89
C GLN A 182 -0.48 1.69 16.15
N VAL A 183 0.04 1.62 14.93
CA VAL A 183 -0.07 0.42 14.09
C VAL A 183 1.31 0.11 13.54
N GLU A 184 1.74 -1.13 13.75
CA GLU A 184 2.95 -1.69 13.18
C GLU A 184 2.56 -2.74 12.14
N VAL A 185 3.21 -2.73 10.98
CA VAL A 185 2.99 -3.73 9.92
C VAL A 185 4.33 -4.38 9.60
N GLY A 186 4.41 -5.69 9.82
CA GLY A 186 5.50 -6.53 9.36
C GLY A 186 5.03 -7.43 8.23
N VAL A 187 5.75 -7.45 7.10
CA VAL A 187 5.44 -8.37 6.00
C VAL A 187 6.59 -9.36 5.85
N ASN A 188 6.26 -10.65 5.93
CA ASN A 188 7.20 -11.72 5.65
C ASN A 188 7.35 -11.83 4.13
N ILE A 189 8.47 -11.32 3.62
CA ILE A 189 8.83 -11.48 2.21
C ILE A 189 9.43 -12.88 2.06
N SER A 190 8.62 -13.84 1.59
CA SER A 190 9.10 -15.16 1.20
C SER A 190 9.49 -15.19 -0.29
N GLY A 191 10.71 -15.64 -0.59
CA GLY A 191 11.21 -15.82 -1.96
C GLY A 191 12.11 -14.68 -2.45
N GLY A 192 13.11 -15.03 -3.27
CA GLY A 192 14.02 -14.06 -3.89
C GLY A 192 13.45 -13.40 -5.16
N ARG A 193 14.15 -12.39 -5.69
CA ARG A 193 13.80 -11.69 -6.95
C ARG A 193 13.40 -12.66 -8.07
N ASP A 194 14.19 -13.71 -8.27
CA ASP A 194 13.97 -14.68 -9.36
C ASP A 194 12.70 -15.53 -9.17
N GLN A 195 12.36 -15.91 -7.93
CA GLN A 195 11.13 -16.64 -7.66
C GLN A 195 9.89 -15.74 -7.83
N ALA A 196 10.02 -14.47 -7.44
CA ALA A 196 8.96 -13.49 -7.60
C ALA A 196 8.73 -13.19 -9.09
N GLN A 197 9.80 -13.05 -9.89
CA GLN A 197 9.76 -12.88 -11.33
C GLN A 197 9.26 -14.12 -12.09
N GLY A 198 9.63 -15.33 -11.64
CA GLY A 198 9.12 -16.58 -12.22
C GLY A 198 7.62 -16.75 -11.95
N SER A 199 7.17 -16.55 -10.71
CA SER A 199 5.74 -16.62 -10.36
C SER A 199 4.92 -15.59 -11.11
N ALA A 200 5.49 -14.38 -11.25
CA ALA A 200 4.98 -13.30 -12.07
C ALA A 200 4.80 -13.70 -13.54
N ALA A 201 5.84 -14.26 -14.17
CA ALA A 201 5.78 -14.73 -15.56
C ALA A 201 4.74 -15.84 -15.76
N ASP A 202 4.55 -16.70 -14.77
CA ASP A 202 3.55 -17.77 -14.77
C ASP A 202 2.12 -17.28 -14.44
N GLY A 203 1.94 -15.97 -14.20
CA GLY A 203 0.65 -15.39 -13.82
C GLY A 203 0.16 -15.83 -12.44
N ARG A 204 1.04 -16.37 -11.59
CA ARG A 204 0.70 -16.85 -10.25
C ARG A 204 0.74 -15.70 -9.25
N VAL A 205 -0.33 -15.58 -8.46
CA VAL A 205 -0.39 -14.66 -7.32
C VAL A 205 0.24 -15.36 -6.11
N VAL A 206 1.39 -14.85 -5.66
CA VAL A 206 2.05 -15.35 -4.45
C VAL A 206 1.47 -14.64 -3.24
N HIS A 207 0.86 -15.39 -2.34
CA HIS A 207 0.35 -14.84 -1.10
C HIS A 207 1.50 -14.50 -0.15
N ARG A 208 1.48 -13.31 0.44
CA ARG A 208 2.45 -12.90 1.47
C ARG A 208 1.74 -12.79 2.81
N ASN A 209 2.40 -13.30 3.83
CA ASN A 209 1.92 -13.19 5.19
C ASN A 209 2.35 -11.84 5.76
N ALA A 210 1.39 -11.09 6.29
CA ALA A 210 1.62 -9.86 7.00
C ALA A 210 1.09 -9.99 8.42
N VAL A 211 1.86 -9.51 9.39
CA VAL A 211 1.43 -9.33 10.78
C VAL A 211 1.19 -7.86 10.99
N ARG A 212 -0.03 -7.50 11.38
CA ARG A 212 -0.39 -6.13 11.75
C ARG A 212 -0.69 -6.08 13.25
N ARG A 213 0.13 -5.33 13.97
CA ARG A 213 -0.02 -5.11 15.42
C ARG A 213 -0.62 -3.74 15.69
N ILE A 214 -1.69 -3.73 16.46
CA ILE A 214 -2.35 -2.53 16.95
C ILE A 214 -1.91 -2.31 18.39
N VAL A 215 -1.20 -1.23 18.66
CA VAL A 215 -0.88 -0.82 20.03
C VAL A 215 -2.04 0.04 20.51
N ALA A 216 -2.88 -0.55 21.37
CA ALA A 216 -4.12 0.05 21.82
C ALA A 216 -3.90 0.82 23.14
N PRO A 217 -4.37 2.08 23.24
CA PRO A 217 -4.28 2.85 24.49
C PRO A 217 -5.27 2.37 25.55
N GLY A 218 -6.21 1.50 25.20
CA GLY A 218 -7.24 0.97 26.09
C GLY A 218 -6.95 -0.42 26.62
N ASN A 219 -8.04 -1.08 27.02
CA ASN A 219 -8.11 -2.48 27.41
C ASN A 219 -9.30 -3.15 26.72
N PRO A 220 -9.47 -4.48 26.79
CA PRO A 220 -10.55 -5.20 26.11
C PRO A 220 -11.97 -4.71 26.44
N ARG A 221 -12.19 -4.04 27.59
CA ARG A 221 -13.51 -3.46 27.92
C ARG A 221 -13.77 -2.13 27.23
N SER A 222 -12.74 -1.30 27.09
CA SER A 222 -12.86 0.03 26.46
C SER A 222 -12.70 -0.02 24.94
N MET A 223 -12.00 -1.03 24.43
CA MET A 223 -11.80 -1.28 23.01
C MET A 223 -11.98 -2.78 22.74
N PRO A 224 -13.23 -3.28 22.64
CA PRO A 224 -13.50 -4.69 22.40
C PRO A 224 -12.86 -5.17 21.10
N ILE A 225 -12.34 -6.40 21.10
CA ILE A 225 -11.67 -7.01 19.93
C ILE A 225 -12.63 -7.07 18.73
N GLU A 226 -13.91 -7.34 18.97
CA GLU A 226 -14.94 -7.39 17.94
C GLU A 226 -15.14 -6.04 17.27
N ALA A 227 -15.05 -4.94 18.03
CA ALA A 227 -15.12 -3.59 17.48
C ALA A 227 -13.88 -3.23 16.66
N ILE A 228 -12.70 -3.66 17.13
CA ILE A 228 -11.44 -3.52 16.39
C ILE A 228 -11.56 -4.27 15.05
N GLN A 229 -11.95 -5.54 15.07
CA GLN A 229 -12.12 -6.33 13.86
C GLN A 229 -13.16 -5.74 12.90
N ALA A 230 -14.30 -5.28 13.42
CA ALA A 230 -15.31 -4.60 12.61
C ALA A 230 -14.77 -3.33 11.94
N ALA A 231 -13.89 -2.58 12.61
CA ALA A 231 -13.24 -1.41 12.04
C ALA A 231 -12.21 -1.79 10.96
N LEU A 232 -11.40 -2.83 11.21
CA LEU A 232 -10.40 -3.33 10.26
C LEU A 232 -11.04 -3.79 8.93
N GLN A 233 -12.25 -4.33 8.97
CA GLN A 233 -13.01 -4.70 7.76
C GLN A 233 -13.47 -3.50 6.92
N ARG A 234 -13.32 -2.26 7.43
CA ARG A 234 -13.67 -1.03 6.73
C ARG A 234 -12.45 -0.23 6.28
N ASP A 235 -11.23 -0.69 6.59
CA ASP A 235 -10.00 -0.02 6.22
C ASP A 235 -9.73 -0.13 4.71
N PRO A 236 -9.61 0.99 3.98
CA PRO A 236 -9.56 0.97 2.51
C PRO A 236 -8.33 0.23 1.96
N ILE A 237 -7.17 0.36 2.60
CA ILE A 237 -5.94 -0.31 2.15
C ILE A 237 -5.99 -1.82 2.48
N THR A 238 -6.53 -2.19 3.64
CA THR A 238 -6.75 -3.60 4.00
C THR A 238 -7.63 -4.30 2.99
N ILE A 239 -8.76 -3.67 2.65
CA ILE A 239 -9.70 -4.16 1.63
C ILE A 239 -8.99 -4.30 0.27
N ALA A 240 -8.20 -3.31 -0.14
CA ALA A 240 -7.42 -3.39 -1.38
C ALA A 240 -6.48 -4.60 -1.38
N TYR A 241 -5.79 -4.84 -0.27
CA TYR A 241 -4.84 -5.93 -0.12
C TYR A 241 -5.45 -7.32 -0.05
N THR A 242 -6.68 -7.46 0.44
CA THR A 242 -7.36 -8.76 0.56
C THR A 242 -8.27 -9.09 -0.60
N GLU A 243 -8.94 -8.09 -1.21
CA GLU A 243 -10.02 -8.32 -2.19
C GLU A 243 -9.61 -8.19 -3.66
N GLY A 244 -8.33 -8.00 -3.98
CA GLY A 244 -7.92 -7.97 -5.39
C GLY A 244 -7.75 -6.59 -5.99
N GLY A 245 -7.47 -5.58 -5.15
CA GLY A 245 -6.82 -4.36 -5.61
C GLY A 245 -7.69 -3.16 -5.96
N VAL A 246 -6.97 -2.11 -6.34
CA VAL A 246 -7.48 -0.76 -6.62
C VAL A 246 -7.27 -0.39 -8.08
N LEU A 247 -6.52 -1.17 -8.85
CA LEU A 247 -6.20 -0.84 -10.24
C LEU A 247 -7.43 -0.99 -11.14
N LEU A 248 -7.92 0.13 -11.65
CA LEU A 248 -9.07 0.21 -12.55
C LEU A 248 -8.66 0.07 -14.01
N ASP A 249 -7.50 0.63 -14.35
CA ASP A 249 -6.96 0.63 -15.70
C ASP A 249 -5.43 0.74 -15.65
N GLU A 250 -4.76 0.18 -16.66
CA GLU A 250 -3.32 0.28 -16.83
C GLU A 250 -2.98 0.42 -18.32
N GLN A 251 -2.33 1.53 -18.65
CA GLN A 251 -1.86 1.84 -19.99
C GLN A 251 -0.33 1.94 -20.01
N VAL A 252 0.30 1.43 -21.07
CA VAL A 252 1.73 1.63 -21.35
C VAL A 252 1.89 2.32 -22.69
N VAL A 253 2.43 3.53 -22.66
CA VAL A 253 2.67 4.39 -23.84
C VAL A 253 4.16 4.52 -24.11
N VAL A 254 4.51 4.85 -25.35
CA VAL A 254 5.90 5.02 -25.81
C VAL A 254 6.02 6.41 -26.40
N ASP A 255 6.97 7.18 -25.89
CA ASP A 255 7.26 8.57 -26.26
C ASP A 255 8.71 8.75 -26.75
#